data_AF-A0A9E5KTR3-F1
#
_entry.id   AF-A0A9E5KTR3-F1
#
_cell.length_a   1.000
_cell.length_b   1.000
_cell.length_c   1.000
_cell.angle_alpha   90.00
_cell.angle_beta   90.00
_cell.angle_gamma   90.00
#
_symmetry.space_group_name_H-M   'P 1'
#
loop_
_entity.id
_entity.type
_entity.pdbx_description
1 polymer ?
#
loop_
_entity_poly.entity_id
_entity_poly.type
_entity_poly.pdbx_seq_one_letter_code
_entity_poly.pdbx_strand_id
1 'polypeptide(L)'
;MSSYKTTFTAIIEEKLMQCIPICDQSVELPSYLLQKEKAHGYLYIKGNLKPWYYKSITLVEGKRCLYFEPLDIFPFSDIATTRRDKALYWVRELAKALKEMPLSFLDLTSNILPLWRIWGVEDGSILILPQEVADLFSSTADEEKRFQNVAAWVHHGIHPSFSLCDQMTSLLYFAATGFAPFASKDSREDSFRALPLRLMKSTLNEAVVTYIDDNLSLSLTKQRDATGNKESQKALSWFLDSTEKLIWGLAQTEQTKTLQTYKNIPECNLFLEKQQRRAQIRVFWRKKGWLVLTIGALVIALSYFTVNRIKIANTPPYTAQMTPSEIVIEYFEGMNSLDLQKMEASLAKKTKNPSSMEVTNLFVTRQTRQAYEGINTQVDPRQWLAEGRPPIMEGTFLYGVTDISVSAIDDKTYRAQGILYTPYPYTEEVVEIDSPVQAVAIFTYLLKQEFTIEMGSKGWYEITNITRSQVEPLEIIAVPTYPKGGQTILSQ
;
A
#
# COMPACT_ATOMS: atom_id res chain seq x y z
N MET A 1 9.34 30.40 30.11
CA MET A 1 8.40 31.30 29.40
C MET A 1 8.43 32.63 30.12
N SER A 2 8.89 33.69 29.46
CA SER A 2 8.98 35.04 30.04
C SER A 2 7.59 35.53 30.42
N SER A 3 7.45 36.06 31.64
CA SER A 3 6.29 36.79 32.15
C SER A 3 6.13 38.12 31.40
N TYR A 4 5.80 38.07 30.12
CA TYR A 4 5.22 39.23 29.46
C TYR A 4 3.77 39.32 29.90
N LYS A 5 3.38 40.43 30.54
CA LYS A 5 1.97 40.82 30.57
C LYS A 5 1.49 40.79 29.12
N THR A 6 0.65 39.82 28.80
CA THR A 6 0.16 39.56 27.44
C THR A 6 -0.81 40.63 26.99
N THR A 7 -1.24 41.52 27.89
CA THR A 7 -2.07 42.70 27.61
C THR A 7 -1.59 43.88 28.47
N PHE A 8 -1.94 45.10 28.07
CA PHE A 8 -1.59 46.31 28.81
C PHE A 8 -2.59 47.42 28.49
N THR A 9 -2.61 48.47 29.31
CA THR A 9 -3.44 49.65 29.09
C THR A 9 -2.61 50.79 28.49
N ALA A 10 -3.19 51.57 27.58
CA ALA A 10 -2.57 52.74 27.00
C ALA A 10 -3.58 53.87 26.76
N ILE A 11 -3.12 55.11 26.71
CA ILE A 11 -3.98 56.24 26.32
C ILE A 11 -4.00 56.32 24.79
N ILE A 12 -5.17 56.13 24.19
CA ILE A 12 -5.42 56.21 22.74
C ILE A 12 -6.63 57.13 22.56
N GLU A 13 -6.51 58.17 21.74
CA GLU A 13 -7.57 59.17 21.53
C GLU A 13 -8.07 59.77 22.86
N GLU A 14 -7.13 60.16 23.74
CA GLU A 14 -7.39 60.75 25.07
C GLU A 14 -8.18 59.85 26.06
N LYS A 15 -8.39 58.57 25.72
CA LYS A 15 -9.06 57.60 26.58
C LYS A 15 -8.12 56.48 26.98
N LEU A 16 -8.29 56.00 28.21
CA LEU A 16 -7.62 54.77 28.66
C LEU A 16 -8.24 53.58 27.94
N MET A 17 -7.43 52.83 27.21
CA MET A 17 -7.85 51.67 26.42
C MET A 17 -7.06 50.42 26.82
N GLN A 18 -7.69 49.25 26.74
CA GLN A 18 -7.02 47.97 26.88
C GLN A 18 -6.44 47.54 25.53
N CYS A 19 -5.23 46.97 25.54
CA CYS A 19 -4.51 46.53 24.34
C CYS A 19 -4.16 45.03 24.41
N ILE A 20 -4.42 44.31 23.31
CA ILE A 20 -3.87 42.98 23.05
C ILE A 20 -2.83 43.11 21.93
N PRO A 21 -1.53 42.83 22.19
CA PRO A 21 -0.48 42.86 21.19
C PRO A 21 -0.65 41.70 20.19
N ILE A 22 -0.53 42.01 18.91
CA ILE A 22 -0.54 41.06 17.79
C ILE A 22 0.89 40.67 17.43
N CYS A 23 1.72 41.67 17.11
CA CYS A 23 3.09 41.49 16.66
C CYS A 23 3.92 42.77 16.87
N ASP A 24 5.23 42.68 16.68
CA ASP A 24 6.12 43.83 16.68
C ASP A 24 5.88 44.72 15.45
N GLN A 25 6.18 46.02 15.57
CA GLN A 25 5.96 47.00 14.50
C GLN A 25 6.63 46.67 13.16
N SER A 26 7.75 45.92 13.22
CA SER A 26 8.53 45.48 12.06
C SER A 26 7.81 44.42 11.21
N VAL A 27 6.79 43.76 11.77
CA VAL A 27 6.00 42.76 11.03
C VAL A 27 4.87 43.48 10.30
N GLU A 28 4.79 43.28 8.99
CA GLU A 28 3.69 43.79 8.18
C GLU A 28 2.42 42.97 8.43
N LEU A 29 1.29 43.67 8.56
CA LEU A 29 -0.01 43.00 8.68
C LEU A 29 -0.54 42.67 7.28
N PRO A 30 -1.09 41.46 7.08
CA PRO A 30 -1.72 41.10 5.81
C PRO A 30 -2.94 41.99 5.53
N SER A 31 -2.83 42.82 4.48
CA SER A 31 -3.88 43.79 4.09
C SER A 31 -5.22 43.12 3.80
N TYR A 32 -5.22 41.91 3.23
CA TYR A 32 -6.43 41.15 2.92
C TYR A 32 -7.25 40.74 4.16
N LEU A 33 -6.62 40.63 5.35
CA LEU A 33 -7.32 40.37 6.61
C LEU A 33 -7.89 41.65 7.24
N LEU A 34 -7.47 42.83 6.77
CA LEU A 34 -7.90 44.14 7.31
C LEU A 34 -9.02 44.79 6.51
N GLN A 35 -9.32 44.27 5.30
CA GLN A 35 -10.30 44.83 4.37
C GLN A 35 -11.75 44.36 4.62
N LYS A 36 -11.94 43.31 5.43
CA LYS A 36 -13.27 42.78 5.76
C LYS A 36 -13.97 43.66 6.81
N GLU A 37 -15.30 43.58 6.86
CA GLU A 37 -16.06 44.12 7.99
C GLU A 37 -15.56 43.47 9.29
N LYS A 38 -15.30 44.28 10.32
CA LYS A 38 -14.76 43.80 11.59
C LYS A 38 -15.75 42.86 12.25
N ALA A 39 -15.44 41.56 12.28
CA ALA A 39 -16.22 40.60 13.04
C ALA A 39 -16.17 40.91 14.55
N HIS A 40 -17.29 40.73 15.25
CA HIS A 40 -17.34 40.81 16.70
C HIS A 40 -16.87 39.51 17.36
N GLY A 41 -16.25 39.64 18.53
CA GLY A 41 -16.10 38.53 19.48
C GLY A 41 -17.34 38.38 20.35
N TYR A 42 -17.28 37.46 21.31
CA TYR A 42 -18.33 37.29 22.30
C TYR A 42 -17.76 37.37 23.71
N LEU A 43 -18.44 38.13 24.56
CA LEU A 43 -18.22 38.16 26.00
C LEU A 43 -19.36 37.37 26.67
N TYR A 44 -19.01 36.26 27.31
CA TYR A 44 -19.93 35.43 28.07
C TYR A 44 -19.96 35.87 29.53
N ILE A 45 -21.10 36.40 29.98
CA ILE A 45 -21.30 36.95 31.31
C ILE A 45 -22.51 36.27 31.95
N LYS A 46 -22.29 35.49 33.02
CA LYS A 46 -23.36 34.90 33.85
C LYS A 46 -24.49 34.24 33.02
N GLY A 47 -24.14 33.42 32.03
CA GLY A 47 -25.13 32.73 31.19
C GLY A 47 -25.53 33.45 29.90
N ASN A 48 -25.09 34.70 29.69
CA ASN A 48 -25.48 35.50 28.53
C ASN A 48 -24.29 35.79 27.63
N LEU A 49 -24.45 35.54 26.32
CA LEU A 49 -23.51 35.97 25.30
C LEU A 49 -23.82 37.40 24.85
N LYS A 50 -22.84 38.28 24.95
CA LYS A 50 -22.90 39.64 24.41
C LYS A 50 -21.87 39.82 23.31
N PRO A 51 -22.25 40.39 22.15
CA PRO A 51 -21.27 40.81 21.15
C PRO A 51 -20.24 41.76 21.77
N TRP A 52 -18.97 41.54 21.46
CA TRP A 52 -17.85 42.34 21.91
C TRP A 52 -17.08 42.86 20.69
N TYR A 53 -16.74 44.14 20.70
CA TYR A 53 -16.09 44.80 19.58
C TYR A 53 -14.77 45.42 20.02
N TYR A 54 -13.73 45.23 19.20
CA TYR A 54 -12.52 46.03 19.28
C TYR A 54 -12.65 47.27 18.39
N LYS A 55 -12.00 48.37 18.78
CA LYS A 55 -12.11 49.65 18.05
C LYS A 55 -11.33 49.59 16.75
N SER A 56 -10.03 49.34 16.82
CA SER A 56 -9.16 49.19 15.66
C SER A 56 -7.84 48.52 16.05
N ILE A 57 -6.93 48.47 15.08
CA ILE A 57 -5.53 48.11 15.30
C ILE A 57 -4.71 49.39 15.26
N THR A 58 -3.80 49.58 16.21
CA THR A 58 -2.90 50.74 16.27
C THR A 58 -1.51 50.35 16.75
N LEU A 59 -0.55 51.27 16.60
CA LEU A 59 0.82 51.09 17.07
C LEU A 59 0.95 51.69 18.48
N VAL A 60 1.28 50.85 19.46
CA VAL A 60 1.50 51.27 20.86
C VAL A 60 2.75 50.59 21.38
N GLU A 61 3.68 51.35 21.96
CA GLU A 61 4.94 50.84 22.54
C GLU A 61 5.72 49.91 21.58
N GLY A 62 5.78 50.26 20.29
CA GLY A 62 6.49 49.48 19.28
C GLY A 62 5.79 48.18 18.87
N LYS A 63 4.53 47.96 19.29
CA LYS A 63 3.73 46.78 18.97
C LYS A 63 2.44 47.16 18.25
N ARG A 64 2.04 46.34 17.29
CA ARG A 64 0.72 46.44 16.66
C ARG A 64 -0.29 45.77 17.58
N CYS A 65 -1.28 46.52 18.04
CA CYS A 65 -2.22 46.09 19.08
C CYS A 65 -3.66 46.25 18.62
N LEU A 66 -4.50 45.29 18.96
CA LEU A 66 -5.95 45.47 19.04
C LEU A 66 -6.25 46.30 20.29
N TYR A 67 -7.08 47.34 20.18
CA TYR A 67 -7.48 48.12 21.35
C TYR A 67 -9.01 48.23 21.50
N PHE A 68 -9.45 48.30 22.75
CA PHE A 68 -10.86 48.30 23.15
C PHE A 68 -11.05 48.99 24.51
N GLU A 69 -12.30 49.23 24.88
CA GLU A 69 -12.64 49.82 26.19
C GLU A 69 -12.04 48.97 27.33
N PRO A 70 -11.65 49.56 28.47
CA PRO A 70 -11.01 48.84 29.57
C PRO A 70 -11.76 47.56 29.99
N LEU A 71 -11.06 46.44 29.92
CA LEU A 71 -11.54 45.13 30.35
C LEU A 71 -10.34 44.34 30.86
N ASP A 72 -10.37 43.97 32.14
CA ASP A 72 -9.26 43.30 32.81
C ASP A 72 -9.22 41.82 32.43
N ILE A 73 -8.41 41.51 31.42
CA ILE A 73 -8.33 40.18 30.81
C ILE A 73 -6.98 39.53 31.01
N PHE A 74 -7.00 38.21 31.11
CA PHE A 74 -5.81 37.36 31.16
C PHE A 74 -5.89 36.27 30.08
N PRO A 75 -4.74 35.82 29.53
CA PRO A 75 -4.73 34.80 28.51
C PRO A 75 -5.15 33.47 29.14
N PHE A 76 -5.95 32.67 28.44
CA PHE A 76 -6.46 31.43 29.03
C PHE A 76 -5.35 30.41 29.38
N SER A 77 -4.12 30.59 28.86
CA SER A 77 -2.94 29.82 29.27
C SER A 77 -2.58 29.94 30.75
N ASP A 78 -3.02 31.00 31.44
CA ASP A 78 -2.71 31.24 32.85
C ASP A 78 -3.33 30.18 33.78
N ILE A 79 -4.25 29.35 33.29
CA ILE A 79 -4.77 28.18 34.03
C ILE A 79 -3.68 27.16 34.36
N ALA A 80 -2.49 27.24 33.75
CA ALA A 80 -1.34 26.41 34.12
C ALA A 80 -0.39 27.07 35.14
N THR A 81 -0.64 28.33 35.51
CA THR A 81 0.23 29.12 36.40
C THR A 81 -0.59 29.88 37.46
N THR A 82 -0.85 31.16 37.25
CA THR A 82 -1.46 32.12 38.20
C THR A 82 -2.95 31.87 38.42
N ARG A 83 -3.62 31.13 37.51
CA ARG A 83 -5.02 30.71 37.62
C ARG A 83 -5.16 29.21 37.82
N ARG A 84 -4.07 28.51 38.11
CA ARG A 84 -4.03 27.05 38.23
C ARG A 84 -4.92 26.51 39.33
N ASP A 85 -5.10 27.22 40.43
CA ASP A 85 -6.03 26.87 41.52
C ASP A 85 -7.50 26.88 41.11
N LYS A 86 -7.84 27.63 40.06
CA LYS A 86 -9.20 27.76 39.53
C LYS A 86 -9.35 27.14 38.14
N ALA A 87 -8.42 26.30 37.70
CA ALA A 87 -8.44 25.76 36.34
C ALA A 87 -9.75 25.05 35.98
N LEU A 88 -10.27 24.20 36.87
CA LEU A 88 -11.55 23.52 36.64
C LEU A 88 -12.73 24.48 36.53
N TYR A 89 -12.72 25.56 37.32
CA TYR A 89 -13.73 26.62 37.22
C TYR A 89 -13.67 27.29 35.83
N TRP A 90 -12.49 27.75 35.42
CA TRP A 90 -12.30 28.44 34.14
C TRP A 90 -12.64 27.57 32.94
N VAL A 91 -12.24 26.29 32.95
CA VAL A 91 -12.58 25.35 31.88
C VAL A 91 -14.08 25.08 31.82
N ARG A 92 -14.78 25.01 32.95
CA ARG A 92 -16.26 24.90 32.96
C ARG A 92 -16.93 26.17 32.45
N GLU A 93 -16.44 27.36 32.82
CA GLU A 93 -16.99 28.62 32.29
C GLU A 93 -16.77 28.75 30.79
N LEU A 94 -15.60 28.33 30.29
CA LEU A 94 -15.34 28.23 28.85
C LEU A 94 -16.30 27.24 28.18
N ALA A 95 -16.49 26.04 28.74
CA ALA A 95 -17.41 25.05 28.20
C ALA A 95 -18.86 25.57 28.14
N LYS A 96 -19.30 26.32 29.17
CA LYS A 96 -20.61 26.99 29.17
C LYS A 96 -20.70 28.06 28.09
N ALA A 97 -19.67 28.90 27.95
CA ALA A 97 -19.61 29.93 26.91
C ALA A 97 -19.72 29.32 25.50
N LEU A 98 -18.91 28.31 25.22
CA LEU A 98 -18.88 27.63 23.92
C LEU A 98 -20.19 26.92 23.59
N LYS A 99 -20.85 26.30 24.58
CA LYS A 99 -22.14 25.62 24.39
C LYS A 99 -23.23 26.56 23.86
N GLU A 100 -23.19 27.83 24.26
CA GLU A 100 -24.16 28.84 23.84
C GLU A 100 -23.79 29.53 22.52
N MET A 101 -22.56 29.34 22.01
CA MET A 101 -22.11 30.02 20.79
C MET A 101 -22.74 29.49 19.51
N PRO A 102 -22.86 30.33 18.47
CA PRO A 102 -23.25 29.86 17.15
C PRO A 102 -22.10 29.09 16.49
N LEU A 103 -22.43 27.98 15.83
CA LEU A 103 -21.42 27.11 15.21
C LEU A 103 -20.60 27.85 14.15
N SER A 104 -21.22 28.78 13.42
CA SER A 104 -20.58 29.62 12.41
C SER A 104 -19.46 30.52 12.96
N PHE A 105 -19.46 30.82 14.26
CA PHE A 105 -18.43 31.64 14.90
C PHE A 105 -17.20 30.82 15.34
N LEU A 106 -17.40 29.55 15.69
CA LEU A 106 -16.35 28.75 16.32
C LEU A 106 -15.24 28.33 15.35
N ASP A 107 -15.57 28.08 14.07
CA ASP A 107 -14.66 27.51 13.06
C ASP A 107 -13.83 26.34 13.61
N LEU A 108 -14.48 25.17 13.72
CA LEU A 108 -13.88 23.95 14.27
C LEU A 108 -13.26 23.06 13.18
N THR A 109 -12.78 23.63 12.08
CA THR A 109 -12.13 22.88 10.98
C THR A 109 -10.91 22.08 11.47
N SER A 110 -10.19 22.58 12.48
CA SER A 110 -9.08 21.88 13.13
C SER A 110 -9.50 21.05 14.37
N ASN A 111 -10.80 20.86 14.59
CA ASN A 111 -11.41 20.24 15.77
C ASN A 111 -11.08 20.93 17.11
N ILE A 112 -10.52 22.14 17.10
CA ILE A 112 -10.16 22.89 18.32
C ILE A 112 -10.48 24.37 18.12
N LEU A 113 -10.70 25.08 19.23
CA LEU A 113 -10.68 26.55 19.27
C LEU A 113 -9.24 27.02 19.60
N PRO A 114 -8.56 27.79 18.74
CA PRO A 114 -7.20 28.25 19.02
C PRO A 114 -7.07 28.99 20.36
N LEU A 115 -6.03 28.67 21.15
CA LEU A 115 -5.92 29.14 22.54
C LEU A 115 -5.86 30.67 22.66
N TRP A 116 -5.20 31.35 21.71
CA TRP A 116 -5.11 32.82 21.68
C TRP A 116 -6.45 33.54 21.44
N ARG A 117 -7.53 32.81 21.12
CA ARG A 117 -8.88 33.37 21.00
C ARG A 117 -9.54 33.47 22.35
N ILE A 118 -9.01 32.77 23.36
CA ILE A 118 -9.67 32.55 24.63
C ILE A 118 -9.01 33.42 25.69
N TRP A 119 -9.83 34.25 26.33
CA TRP A 119 -9.39 35.16 27.36
C TRP A 119 -10.35 35.05 28.55
N GLY A 120 -9.80 34.91 29.75
CA GLY A 120 -10.60 35.07 30.96
C GLY A 120 -10.64 36.54 31.36
N VAL A 121 -11.70 36.93 32.06
CA VAL A 121 -11.86 38.27 32.63
C VAL A 121 -11.84 38.13 34.15
N GLU A 122 -11.21 39.06 34.87
CA GLU A 122 -11.10 39.00 36.34
C GLU A 122 -12.45 38.88 37.06
N ASP A 123 -13.53 39.38 36.44
CA ASP A 123 -14.90 39.31 36.97
C ASP A 123 -15.57 37.91 36.85
N GLY A 124 -14.87 36.94 36.26
CA GLY A 124 -15.39 35.58 36.03
C GLY A 124 -15.91 35.33 34.61
N SER A 125 -15.96 36.35 33.75
CA SER A 125 -16.43 36.23 32.37
C SER A 125 -15.40 35.57 31.44
N ILE A 126 -15.87 35.12 30.27
CA ILE A 126 -15.01 34.59 29.20
C ILE A 126 -15.17 35.45 27.94
N LEU A 127 -14.06 35.97 27.43
CA LEU A 127 -13.99 36.64 26.13
C LEU A 127 -13.46 35.65 25.09
N ILE A 128 -14.20 35.51 23.99
CA ILE A 128 -13.76 34.73 22.82
C ILE A 128 -13.67 35.66 21.61
N LEU A 129 -12.46 35.75 21.05
CA LEU A 129 -12.16 36.58 19.88
C LEU A 129 -12.69 35.92 18.60
N PRO A 130 -13.03 36.71 17.56
CA PRO A 130 -13.46 36.19 16.27
C PRO A 130 -12.33 35.47 15.53
N GLN A 131 -12.68 34.60 14.59
CA GLN A 131 -11.72 33.84 13.80
C GLN A 131 -10.76 34.75 13.01
N GLU A 132 -11.23 35.89 12.51
CA GLU A 132 -10.40 36.84 11.76
C GLU A 132 -9.21 37.38 12.58
N VAL A 133 -9.43 37.59 13.89
CA VAL A 133 -8.36 37.99 14.81
C VAL A 133 -7.38 36.84 15.06
N ALA A 134 -7.89 35.61 15.10
CA ALA A 134 -7.04 34.41 15.21
C ALA A 134 -6.17 34.21 13.96
N ASP A 135 -6.73 34.43 12.77
CA ASP A 135 -6.01 34.37 11.50
C ASP A 135 -4.92 35.44 11.45
N LEU A 136 -5.22 36.64 11.96
CA LEU A 136 -4.24 37.71 12.10
C LEU A 136 -3.08 37.29 13.01
N PHE A 137 -3.36 36.78 14.23
CA PHE A 137 -2.32 36.26 15.11
C PHE A 137 -1.49 35.16 14.45
N SER A 138 -2.13 34.24 13.72
CA SER A 138 -1.47 33.14 13.03
C SER A 138 -0.52 33.58 11.92
N SER A 139 -0.95 34.56 11.13
CA SER A 139 -0.19 35.08 10.00
C SER A 139 1.10 35.79 10.43
N THR A 140 1.10 36.41 11.62
CA THR A 140 2.24 37.17 12.14
C THR A 140 3.07 36.41 13.17
N ALA A 141 2.58 35.26 13.65
CA ALA A 141 3.28 34.46 14.64
C ALA A 141 4.48 33.70 14.02
N ASP A 142 5.47 33.38 14.84
CA ASP A 142 6.49 32.38 14.50
C ASP A 142 5.90 30.95 14.61
N GLU A 143 6.67 29.96 14.14
CA GLU A 143 6.23 28.55 14.18
C GLU A 143 5.99 28.05 15.60
N GLU A 144 6.77 28.51 16.59
CA GLU A 144 6.65 28.07 17.97
C GLU A 144 5.34 28.56 18.60
N LYS A 145 4.99 29.83 18.41
CA LYS A 145 3.72 30.41 18.86
C LYS A 145 2.53 29.75 18.18
N ARG A 146 2.60 29.52 16.87
CA ARG A 146 1.56 28.75 16.15
C ARG A 146 1.42 27.35 16.72
N PHE A 147 2.54 26.69 17.00
CA PHE A 147 2.53 25.36 17.60
C PHE A 147 1.86 25.35 18.97
N GLN A 148 2.26 26.27 19.86
CA GLN A 148 1.74 26.37 21.23
C GLN A 148 0.26 26.75 21.30
N ASN A 149 -0.27 27.51 20.34
CA ASN A 149 -1.66 27.97 20.35
C ASN A 149 -2.61 27.07 19.54
N VAL A 150 -2.09 26.25 18.63
CA VAL A 150 -2.89 25.44 17.70
C VAL A 150 -2.40 23.99 17.68
N ALA A 151 -1.26 23.73 17.05
CA ALA A 151 -0.89 22.36 16.65
C ALA A 151 -0.56 21.41 17.83
N ALA A 152 -0.22 21.92 19.01
CA ALA A 152 0.00 21.13 20.21
C ALA A 152 -1.31 20.54 20.81
N TRP A 153 -2.46 21.06 20.39
CA TRP A 153 -3.79 20.71 20.90
C TRP A 153 -4.61 19.85 19.94
N VAL A 154 -4.23 19.82 18.65
CA VAL A 154 -4.99 19.10 17.62
C VAL A 154 -4.86 17.60 17.84
N HIS A 155 -5.99 16.94 18.05
CA HIS A 155 -6.12 15.49 18.14
C HIS A 155 -6.85 14.97 16.89
N HIS A 156 -6.14 14.22 16.04
CA HIS A 156 -6.76 13.57 14.88
C HIS A 156 -7.33 12.20 15.24
N GLY A 157 -8.42 11.80 14.58
CA GLY A 157 -9.04 10.49 14.81
C GLY A 157 -9.96 10.46 16.03
N ILE A 158 -10.53 11.60 16.40
CA ILE A 158 -11.62 11.73 17.39
C ILE A 158 -12.97 11.81 16.70
N HIS A 159 -14.03 11.46 17.43
CA HIS A 159 -15.40 11.66 16.99
C HIS A 159 -15.68 13.16 16.91
N PRO A 160 -16.16 13.72 15.77
CA PRO A 160 -16.29 15.18 15.60
C PRO A 160 -17.10 15.87 16.70
N SER A 161 -18.22 15.27 17.14
CA SER A 161 -19.04 15.79 18.25
C SER A 161 -18.30 15.86 19.59
N PHE A 162 -17.24 15.07 19.76
CA PHE A 162 -16.45 15.00 20.99
C PHE A 162 -15.30 16.03 21.02
N SER A 163 -15.03 16.72 19.92
CA SER A 163 -13.85 17.56 19.74
C SER A 163 -13.63 18.61 20.84
N LEU A 164 -14.68 19.37 21.19
CA LEU A 164 -14.58 20.35 22.27
C LEU A 164 -14.49 19.70 23.66
N CYS A 165 -15.07 18.52 23.87
CA CYS A 165 -14.91 17.76 25.12
C CYS A 165 -13.46 17.30 25.31
N ASP A 166 -12.83 16.81 24.25
CA ASP A 166 -11.40 16.47 24.21
C ASP A 166 -10.53 17.71 24.48
N GLN A 167 -10.86 18.86 23.88
CA GLN A 167 -10.15 20.11 24.14
C GLN A 167 -10.28 20.59 25.59
N MET A 168 -11.49 20.56 26.17
CA MET A 168 -11.68 20.95 27.58
C MET A 168 -10.89 20.03 28.52
N THR A 169 -10.88 18.73 28.23
CA THR A 169 -10.06 17.76 28.98
C THR A 169 -8.56 18.04 28.81
N SER A 170 -8.13 18.38 27.59
CA SER A 170 -6.74 18.77 27.29
C SER A 170 -6.31 20.03 28.03
N LEU A 171 -7.23 21.00 28.24
CA LEU A 171 -6.97 22.20 29.03
C LEU A 171 -6.81 21.88 30.53
N LEU A 172 -7.59 20.94 31.07
CA LEU A 172 -7.38 20.45 32.44
C LEU A 172 -6.06 19.72 32.58
N TYR A 173 -5.69 18.90 31.60
CA TYR A 173 -4.38 18.26 31.56
C TYR A 173 -3.25 19.31 31.52
N PHE A 174 -3.38 20.33 30.68
CA PHE A 174 -2.43 21.43 30.59
C PHE A 174 -2.30 22.18 31.92
N ALA A 175 -3.42 22.48 32.59
CA ALA A 175 -3.40 23.10 33.90
C ALA A 175 -2.68 22.24 34.96
N ALA A 176 -2.84 20.91 34.89
CA ALA A 176 -2.16 20.00 35.80
C ALA A 176 -0.65 19.92 35.52
N THR A 177 -0.25 19.89 34.25
CA THR A 177 1.09 19.48 33.81
C THR A 177 2.00 20.60 33.35
N GLY A 178 1.45 21.73 32.91
CA GLY A 178 2.18 22.85 32.32
C GLY A 178 2.44 22.74 30.81
N PHE A 179 2.03 21.65 30.15
CA PHE A 179 2.19 21.47 28.70
C PHE A 179 1.00 20.73 28.08
N ALA A 180 0.70 20.99 26.81
CA ALA A 180 -0.42 20.35 26.12
C ALA A 180 -0.20 18.83 25.98
N PRO A 181 -1.24 17.98 26.06
CA PRO A 181 -1.10 16.53 26.07
C PRO A 181 -0.41 15.97 24.81
N PHE A 182 -0.51 16.67 23.68
CA PHE A 182 0.02 16.25 22.38
C PHE A 182 1.17 17.14 21.89
N ALA A 183 1.80 17.91 22.79
CA ALA A 183 2.94 18.76 22.46
C ALA A 183 4.14 17.97 21.90
N SER A 184 4.36 16.74 22.37
CA SER A 184 5.46 15.93 21.86
C SER A 184 5.12 15.35 20.47
N LYS A 185 6.12 15.26 19.60
CA LYS A 185 5.97 14.59 18.30
C LYS A 185 5.65 13.10 18.48
N ASP A 186 6.29 12.46 19.44
CA ASP A 186 6.11 11.02 19.70
C ASP A 186 4.68 10.70 20.14
N SER A 187 4.05 11.57 20.93
CA SER A 187 2.63 11.41 21.32
C SER A 187 1.71 11.49 20.10
N ARG A 188 1.92 12.45 19.19
CA ARG A 188 1.13 12.58 17.94
C ARG A 188 1.31 11.38 17.01
N GLU A 189 2.53 10.85 16.93
CA GLU A 189 2.82 9.65 16.12
C GLU A 189 2.30 8.35 16.76
N ASP A 190 2.25 8.28 18.09
CA ASP A 190 1.71 7.14 18.86
C ASP A 190 0.20 7.24 19.11
N SER A 191 -0.56 7.68 18.09
CA SER A 191 -2.03 7.84 18.16
C SER A 191 -2.49 8.73 19.30
N PHE A 192 -1.84 9.89 19.46
CA PHE A 192 -2.23 10.92 20.43
C PHE A 192 -2.34 10.38 21.86
N ARG A 193 -1.44 9.46 22.24
CA ARG A 193 -1.43 8.95 23.61
C ARG A 193 -0.72 9.94 24.52
N ALA A 194 -1.46 10.64 25.37
CA ALA A 194 -0.90 11.52 26.39
C ALA A 194 -0.09 10.73 27.44
N LEU A 195 0.89 11.38 28.10
CA LEU A 195 1.55 10.81 29.28
C LEU A 195 0.54 10.80 30.44
N PRO A 196 0.14 9.65 31.00
CA PRO A 196 -0.93 9.62 31.99
C PRO A 196 -0.55 10.35 33.28
N LEU A 197 -1.47 11.18 33.80
CA LEU A 197 -1.33 11.93 35.05
C LEU A 197 -1.07 11.00 36.24
N ARG A 198 -1.66 9.81 36.25
CA ARG A 198 -1.43 8.80 37.30
C ARG A 198 0.04 8.39 37.44
N LEU A 199 0.85 8.53 36.38
CA LEU A 199 2.29 8.23 36.43
C LEU A 199 3.12 9.40 36.97
N MET A 200 2.56 10.61 36.97
CA MET A 200 3.28 11.85 37.29
C MET A 200 3.39 12.15 38.78
N LYS A 201 2.83 11.29 39.65
CA LYS A 201 2.78 11.48 41.12
C LYS A 201 2.24 12.87 41.49
N SER A 202 1.19 13.30 40.79
CA SER A 202 0.52 14.58 41.02
C SER A 202 -0.21 14.60 42.36
N THR A 203 -0.28 15.76 43.01
CA THR A 203 -1.12 15.99 44.21
C THR A 203 -2.58 16.27 43.87
N LEU A 204 -2.96 16.16 42.60
CA LEU A 204 -4.33 16.32 42.13
C LEU A 204 -5.21 15.18 42.63
N ASN A 205 -6.47 15.48 42.93
CA ASN A 205 -7.45 14.49 43.37
C ASN A 205 -7.57 13.32 42.38
N GLU A 206 -7.62 12.09 42.92
CA GLU A 206 -7.63 10.85 42.12
C GLU A 206 -8.81 10.76 41.14
N ALA A 207 -9.98 11.29 41.51
CA ALA A 207 -11.14 11.31 40.61
C ALA A 207 -10.89 12.21 39.40
N VAL A 208 -10.17 13.33 39.58
CA VAL A 208 -9.79 14.23 38.48
C VAL A 208 -8.70 13.61 37.61
N VAL A 209 -7.70 12.97 38.22
CA VAL A 209 -6.65 12.22 37.50
C VAL A 209 -7.27 11.15 36.62
N THR A 210 -8.14 10.33 37.20
CA THR A 210 -8.85 9.25 36.48
C THR A 210 -9.71 9.82 35.36
N TYR A 211 -10.49 10.87 35.64
CA TYR A 211 -11.30 11.54 34.62
C TYR A 211 -10.47 11.98 33.42
N ILE A 212 -9.36 12.69 33.65
CA ILE A 212 -8.51 13.22 32.57
C ILE A 212 -7.85 12.08 31.79
N ASP A 213 -7.25 11.11 32.48
CA ASP A 213 -6.54 9.99 31.84
C ASP A 213 -7.50 9.11 31.01
N ASP A 214 -8.69 8.83 31.53
CA ASP A 214 -9.69 8.04 30.82
C ASP A 214 -10.25 8.80 29.63
N ASN A 215 -10.57 10.10 29.78
CA ASN A 215 -11.13 10.92 28.71
C ASN A 215 -10.18 11.09 27.52
N LEU A 216 -8.91 11.41 27.79
CA LEU A 216 -7.88 11.54 26.74
C LEU A 216 -7.53 10.21 26.06
N SER A 217 -8.01 9.07 26.59
CA SER A 217 -7.79 7.74 26.02
C SER A 217 -9.08 7.04 25.58
N LEU A 218 -10.22 7.75 25.54
CA LEU A 218 -11.49 7.19 25.08
C LEU A 218 -11.42 6.70 23.64
N SER A 219 -11.93 5.49 23.40
CA SER A 219 -12.09 4.97 22.04
C SER A 219 -13.20 5.73 21.30
N LEU A 220 -13.12 5.75 19.97
CA LEU A 220 -14.14 6.35 19.09
C LEU A 220 -15.57 5.92 19.43
N THR A 221 -15.77 4.63 19.73
CA THR A 221 -17.07 4.11 20.16
C THR A 221 -17.56 4.78 21.43
N LYS A 222 -16.73 4.86 22.47
CA LYS A 222 -17.11 5.50 23.74
C LYS A 222 -17.30 7.01 23.60
N GLN A 223 -16.51 7.68 22.76
CA GLN A 223 -16.71 9.11 22.46
C GLN A 223 -18.08 9.35 21.81
N ARG A 224 -18.48 8.46 20.89
CA ARG A 224 -19.82 8.50 20.26
C ARG A 224 -20.91 8.17 21.26
N ASP A 225 -20.72 7.19 22.15
CA ASP A 225 -21.71 6.85 23.18
C ASP A 225 -21.91 8.02 24.17
N ALA A 226 -20.85 8.77 24.47
CA ALA A 226 -20.90 9.95 25.33
C ALA A 226 -21.66 11.13 24.71
N THR A 227 -21.45 11.40 23.42
CA THR A 227 -21.90 12.66 22.78
C THR A 227 -22.97 12.49 21.71
N GLY A 228 -23.20 11.26 21.23
CA GLY A 228 -24.03 10.97 20.07
C GLY A 228 -23.55 11.72 18.83
N ASN A 229 -24.48 12.15 17.99
CA ASN A 229 -24.21 12.95 16.79
C ASN A 229 -24.53 14.45 16.99
N LYS A 230 -24.40 14.95 18.24
CA LYS A 230 -24.64 16.37 18.54
C LYS A 230 -23.61 17.25 17.85
N GLU A 231 -23.92 18.53 17.63
CA GLU A 231 -22.88 19.52 17.33
C GLU A 231 -21.86 19.57 18.49
N SER A 232 -20.57 19.76 18.18
CA SER A 232 -19.51 19.71 19.19
C SER A 232 -19.72 20.67 20.36
N GLN A 233 -20.28 21.85 20.09
CA GLN A 233 -20.65 22.83 21.12
C GLN A 233 -21.78 22.34 22.03
N LYS A 234 -22.81 21.68 21.49
CA LYS A 234 -23.94 21.16 22.29
C LYS A 234 -23.55 19.91 23.07
N ALA A 235 -22.57 19.15 22.56
CA ALA A 235 -21.98 18.01 23.25
C ALA A 235 -21.26 18.38 24.56
N LEU A 236 -20.85 19.64 24.74
CA LEU A 236 -20.24 20.13 26.00
C LEU A 236 -21.16 20.00 27.22
N SER A 237 -22.47 19.81 27.04
CA SER A 237 -23.37 19.38 28.13
C SER A 237 -22.83 18.14 28.85
N TRP A 238 -22.35 17.15 28.10
CA TRP A 238 -21.75 15.94 28.68
C TRP A 238 -20.48 16.22 29.48
N PHE A 239 -19.60 17.12 29.01
CA PHE A 239 -18.41 17.54 29.75
C PHE A 239 -18.80 18.24 31.06
N LEU A 240 -19.79 19.14 31.03
CA LEU A 240 -20.26 19.84 32.22
C LEU A 240 -20.85 18.88 33.25
N ASP A 241 -21.71 17.96 32.82
CA ASP A 241 -22.34 16.96 33.70
C ASP A 241 -21.29 15.99 34.28
N SER A 242 -20.38 15.49 33.43
CA SER A 242 -19.35 14.51 33.85
C SER A 242 -18.29 15.13 34.76
N THR A 243 -18.07 16.44 34.70
CA THR A 243 -17.16 17.11 35.61
C THR A 243 -17.84 17.62 36.87
N GLU A 244 -19.16 17.80 36.95
CA GLU A 244 -19.87 18.52 38.03
C GLU A 244 -19.32 18.26 39.45
N LYS A 245 -19.13 16.99 39.81
CA LYS A 245 -18.69 16.54 41.15
C LYS A 245 -17.18 16.56 41.37
N LEU A 246 -16.40 16.85 40.34
CA LEU A 246 -14.95 16.92 40.44
C LEU A 246 -14.51 18.14 41.25
N ILE A 247 -13.51 17.92 42.10
CA ILE A 247 -12.92 18.94 42.97
C ILE A 247 -11.47 19.14 42.53
N TRP A 248 -11.14 20.37 42.15
CA TRP A 248 -9.78 20.76 41.79
C TRP A 248 -8.96 21.04 43.05
N GLY A 249 -7.71 20.58 43.09
CA GLY A 249 -6.89 20.61 44.31
C GLY A 249 -5.44 21.04 44.11
N LEU A 250 -5.11 21.69 42.99
CA LEU A 250 -3.75 22.18 42.75
C LEU A 250 -3.63 23.65 43.15
N ALA A 251 -2.49 24.03 43.72
CA ALA A 251 -2.19 25.44 44.00
C ALA A 251 -1.69 26.17 42.74
N GLN A 252 -1.74 27.50 42.81
CA GLN A 252 -1.07 28.39 41.86
C GLN A 252 0.43 28.10 41.80
N THR A 253 1.05 28.41 40.66
CA THR A 253 2.49 28.31 40.49
C THR A 253 2.99 29.40 39.56
N GLU A 254 4.21 29.87 39.79
CA GLU A 254 4.82 30.91 38.96
C GLU A 254 5.36 30.37 37.63
N GLN A 255 5.67 29.06 37.57
CA GLN A 255 6.29 28.45 36.40
C GLN A 255 5.62 27.13 36.02
N THR A 256 5.37 26.97 34.71
CA THR A 256 4.90 25.71 34.15
C THR A 256 6.00 24.66 34.21
N LYS A 257 5.64 23.45 34.66
CA LYS A 257 6.51 22.28 34.48
C LYS A 257 6.64 21.94 33.00
N THR A 258 7.74 21.31 32.62
CA THR A 258 7.95 20.84 31.25
C THR A 258 7.93 19.32 31.20
N LEU A 259 7.77 18.74 30.01
CA LEU A 259 7.84 17.28 29.84
C LEU A 259 9.16 16.70 30.38
N GLN A 260 10.27 17.45 30.29
CA GLN A 260 11.58 17.02 30.81
C GLN A 260 11.57 16.85 32.32
N THR A 261 10.80 17.67 33.06
CA THR A 261 10.65 17.54 34.51
C THR A 261 10.14 16.16 34.91
N TYR A 262 9.30 15.54 34.08
CA TYR A 262 8.71 14.23 34.37
C TYR A 262 9.58 13.05 33.93
N LYS A 263 10.62 13.26 33.10
CA LYS A 263 11.56 12.18 32.74
C LYS A 263 12.38 11.66 33.93
N ASN A 264 12.50 12.47 34.98
CA ASN A 264 13.17 12.05 36.20
C ASN A 264 12.33 11.07 37.05
N ILE A 265 11.05 10.88 36.71
CA ILE A 265 10.17 9.90 37.36
C ILE A 265 10.27 8.57 36.58
N PRO A 266 10.75 7.46 37.18
CA PRO A 266 11.00 6.21 36.47
C PRO A 266 9.81 5.68 35.67
N GLU A 267 8.60 5.78 36.24
CA GLU A 267 7.37 5.31 35.63
C GLU A 267 6.99 6.14 34.39
N CYS A 268 7.20 7.46 34.45
CA CYS A 268 7.02 8.36 33.31
C CYS A 268 8.07 8.10 32.22
N ASN A 269 9.34 7.93 32.60
CA ASN A 269 10.41 7.67 31.62
C ASN A 269 10.16 6.36 30.87
N LEU A 270 9.80 5.28 31.58
CA LEU A 270 9.45 4.01 30.95
C LEU A 270 8.28 4.14 29.97
N PHE A 271 7.27 4.95 30.30
CA PHE A 271 6.17 5.22 29.39
C PHE A 271 6.65 5.96 28.13
N LEU A 272 7.46 7.00 28.29
CA LEU A 272 7.97 7.84 27.20
C LEU A 272 8.90 7.04 26.27
N GLU A 273 9.78 6.20 26.78
CA GLU A 273 10.63 5.30 25.97
C GLU A 273 9.79 4.32 25.15
N LYS A 274 8.79 3.69 25.79
CA LYS A 274 7.86 2.80 25.07
C LYS A 274 7.05 3.56 24.02
N GLN A 275 6.63 4.79 24.30
CA GLN A 275 5.95 5.66 23.34
C GLN A 275 6.83 6.00 22.15
N GLN A 276 8.08 6.41 22.40
CA GLN A 276 9.05 6.72 21.35
C GLN A 276 9.27 5.50 20.43
N ARG A 277 9.41 4.30 21.00
CA ARG A 277 9.54 3.06 20.21
C ARG A 277 8.31 2.81 19.34
N ARG A 278 7.09 2.94 19.89
CA ARG A 278 5.84 2.76 19.12
C ARG A 278 5.71 3.81 18.00
N ALA A 279 6.04 5.07 18.29
CA ALA A 279 6.06 6.15 17.31
C ALA A 279 7.02 5.85 16.16
N GLN A 280 8.26 5.45 16.46
CA GLN A 280 9.26 5.08 15.46
C GLN A 280 8.81 3.92 14.57
N ILE A 281 8.21 2.88 15.15
CA ILE A 281 7.66 1.74 14.39
C ILE A 281 6.57 2.21 13.44
N ARG A 282 5.63 3.05 13.90
CA ARG A 282 4.56 3.61 13.05
C ARG A 282 5.11 4.47 11.92
N VAL A 283 6.08 5.34 12.21
CA VAL A 283 6.75 6.16 11.20
C VAL A 283 7.48 5.27 10.18
N PHE A 284 8.13 4.20 10.63
CA PHE A 284 8.81 3.25 9.75
C PHE A 284 7.83 2.59 8.80
N TRP A 285 6.72 2.02 9.28
CA TRP A 285 5.73 1.38 8.41
C TRP A 285 5.07 2.40 7.46
N ARG A 286 4.81 3.63 7.89
CA ARG A 286 4.29 4.69 7.01
C ARG A 286 5.26 5.09 5.90
N LYS A 287 6.57 5.16 6.18
CA LYS A 287 7.58 5.62 5.20
C LYS A 287 8.19 4.49 4.37
N LYS A 288 8.30 3.29 4.93
CA LYS A 288 9.09 2.16 4.40
C LYS A 288 8.29 0.85 4.33
N GLY A 289 7.06 0.80 4.82
CA GLY A 289 6.22 -0.40 4.76
C GLY A 289 6.00 -0.91 3.34
N TRP A 290 5.87 0.00 2.37
CA TRP A 290 5.75 -0.37 0.95
C TRP A 290 6.99 -1.11 0.44
N LEU A 291 8.20 -0.72 0.85
CA LEU A 291 9.44 -1.42 0.47
C LEU A 291 9.46 -2.85 1.04
N VAL A 292 9.02 -3.01 2.30
CA VAL A 292 8.93 -4.32 2.94
C VAL A 292 7.94 -5.23 2.19
N LEU A 293 6.78 -4.69 1.78
CA LEU A 293 5.80 -5.43 0.99
C LEU A 293 6.35 -5.84 -0.39
N THR A 294 7.05 -4.94 -1.08
CA THR A 294 7.65 -5.22 -2.39
C THR A 294 8.72 -6.32 -2.31
N ILE A 295 9.63 -6.22 -1.33
CA ILE A 295 10.67 -7.23 -1.12
C ILE A 295 10.03 -8.57 -0.75
N GLY A 296 9.01 -8.56 0.12
CA GLY A 296 8.25 -9.77 0.46
C GLY A 296 7.61 -10.44 -0.75
N ALA A 297 6.94 -9.65 -1.61
CA ALA A 297 6.32 -10.17 -2.83
C ALA A 297 7.36 -10.77 -3.81
N LEU A 298 8.52 -10.12 -3.95
CA LEU A 298 9.60 -10.63 -4.81
C LEU A 298 10.14 -11.96 -4.30
N VAL A 299 10.39 -12.09 -3.00
CA VAL A 299 10.86 -13.35 -2.39
C VAL A 299 9.83 -14.46 -2.60
N ILE A 300 8.54 -14.18 -2.37
CA ILE A 300 7.47 -15.16 -2.59
C ILE A 300 7.40 -15.59 -4.07
N ALA A 301 7.49 -14.64 -5.00
CA ALA A 301 7.49 -14.94 -6.43
C ALA A 301 8.67 -15.83 -6.83
N LEU A 302 9.89 -15.49 -6.38
CA LEU A 302 11.09 -16.28 -6.64
C LEU A 302 10.96 -17.69 -6.05
N SER A 303 10.49 -17.82 -4.81
CA SER A 303 10.24 -19.11 -4.18
C SER A 303 9.22 -19.95 -4.96
N TYR A 304 8.15 -19.34 -5.47
CA TYR A 304 7.14 -20.03 -6.28
C TYR A 304 7.73 -20.60 -7.58
N PHE A 305 8.54 -19.82 -8.31
CA PHE A 305 9.20 -20.30 -9.54
C PHE A 305 10.16 -21.46 -9.27
N THR A 306 10.95 -21.40 -8.20
CA THR A 306 11.88 -22.47 -7.84
C THR A 306 11.13 -23.76 -7.49
N VAL A 307 10.09 -23.68 -6.66
CA VAL A 307 9.29 -24.85 -6.26
C VAL A 307 8.59 -25.48 -7.47
N ASN A 308 8.00 -24.66 -8.36
CA ASN A 308 7.29 -25.19 -9.53
C ASN A 308 8.24 -25.89 -10.52
N ARG A 309 9.45 -25.36 -10.74
CA ARG A 309 10.46 -26.03 -11.58
C ARG A 309 10.95 -27.34 -10.99
N ILE A 310 11.15 -27.41 -9.68
CA ILE A 310 11.50 -28.67 -9.00
C ILE A 310 10.38 -29.69 -9.13
N LYS A 311 9.11 -29.25 -8.98
CA LYS A 311 7.94 -30.11 -9.13
C LYS A 311 7.85 -30.70 -10.55
N ILE A 312 7.94 -29.87 -11.59
CA ILE A 312 7.92 -30.33 -12.99
C ILE A 312 9.07 -31.29 -13.27
N ALA A 313 10.28 -31.00 -12.79
CA ALA A 313 11.44 -31.87 -12.99
C ALA A 313 11.29 -33.24 -12.30
N ASN A 314 10.44 -33.38 -11.29
CA ASN A 314 10.25 -34.61 -10.51
C ASN A 314 8.95 -35.36 -10.85
N THR A 315 8.12 -34.84 -11.75
CA THR A 315 6.95 -35.57 -12.25
C THR A 315 7.42 -36.68 -13.22
N PRO A 316 6.96 -37.93 -13.06
CA PRO A 316 7.25 -38.99 -14.01
C PRO A 316 6.75 -38.62 -15.42
N PRO A 317 7.54 -38.86 -16.49
CA PRO A 317 7.03 -38.72 -17.84
C PRO A 317 5.92 -39.75 -18.09
N TYR A 318 5.06 -39.51 -19.09
CA TYR A 318 4.00 -40.48 -19.44
C TYR A 318 4.58 -41.81 -19.93
N THR A 319 5.84 -41.83 -20.40
CA THR A 319 6.61 -43.02 -20.78
C THR A 319 7.16 -43.80 -19.58
N ALA A 320 6.95 -43.35 -18.34
CA ALA A 320 7.58 -43.95 -17.15
C ALA A 320 7.22 -45.44 -16.92
N GLN A 321 6.08 -45.90 -17.45
CA GLN A 321 5.62 -47.29 -17.35
C GLN A 321 5.86 -48.11 -18.62
N MET A 322 6.44 -47.49 -19.66
CA MET A 322 6.72 -48.18 -20.92
C MET A 322 8.00 -49.02 -20.80
N THR A 323 8.01 -50.15 -21.49
CA THR A 323 9.20 -50.97 -21.70
C THR A 323 10.20 -50.26 -22.63
N PRO A 324 11.50 -50.60 -22.60
CA PRO A 324 12.49 -50.01 -23.49
C PRO A 324 12.12 -50.06 -24.98
N SER A 325 11.54 -51.17 -25.46
CA SER A 325 11.10 -51.28 -26.86
C SER A 325 9.92 -50.36 -27.19
N GLU A 326 8.96 -50.21 -26.28
CA GLU A 326 7.85 -49.27 -26.44
C GLU A 326 8.34 -47.82 -26.45
N ILE A 327 9.34 -47.48 -25.64
CA ILE A 327 9.97 -46.15 -25.63
C ILE A 327 10.59 -45.82 -27.01
N VAL A 328 11.25 -46.79 -27.66
CA VAL A 328 11.81 -46.61 -29.00
C VAL A 328 10.71 -46.43 -30.05
N ILE A 329 9.63 -47.22 -29.97
CA ILE A 329 8.47 -47.06 -30.87
C ILE A 329 7.85 -45.68 -30.68
N GLU A 330 7.66 -45.26 -29.43
CA GLU A 330 7.03 -43.97 -29.10
C GLU A 330 7.88 -42.77 -29.52
N TYR A 331 9.22 -42.91 -29.56
CA TYR A 331 10.11 -41.93 -30.17
C TYR A 331 9.80 -41.72 -31.65
N PHE A 332 9.59 -42.80 -32.41
CA PHE A 332 9.22 -42.69 -33.82
C PHE A 332 7.77 -42.27 -34.04
N GLU A 333 6.85 -42.58 -33.12
CA GLU A 333 5.52 -41.97 -33.12
C GLU A 333 5.61 -40.45 -32.99
N GLY A 334 6.48 -39.96 -32.09
CA GLY A 334 6.77 -38.53 -31.96
C GLY A 334 7.36 -37.93 -33.23
N MET A 335 8.26 -38.65 -33.91
CA MET A 335 8.81 -38.25 -35.20
C MET A 335 7.71 -38.15 -36.27
N ASN A 336 6.84 -39.16 -36.35
CA ASN A 336 5.73 -39.22 -37.30
C ASN A 336 4.68 -38.15 -37.04
N SER A 337 4.42 -37.77 -35.78
CA SER A 337 3.48 -36.69 -35.45
C SER A 337 4.10 -35.28 -35.50
N LEU A 338 5.41 -35.20 -35.76
CA LEU A 338 6.24 -33.99 -35.60
C LEU A 338 6.12 -33.37 -34.19
N ASP A 339 6.05 -34.22 -33.16
CA ASP A 339 5.94 -33.80 -31.77
C ASP A 339 7.28 -33.99 -31.04
N LEU A 340 8.04 -32.90 -30.95
CA LEU A 340 9.33 -32.91 -30.28
C LEU A 340 9.20 -33.21 -28.77
N GLN A 341 8.12 -32.76 -28.12
CA GLN A 341 7.92 -33.06 -26.70
C GLN A 341 7.73 -34.55 -26.48
N LYS A 342 7.01 -35.21 -27.39
CA LYS A 342 6.82 -36.66 -27.40
C LYS A 342 8.14 -37.41 -27.59
N MET A 343 8.98 -36.97 -28.53
CA MET A 343 10.31 -37.56 -28.79
C MET A 343 11.29 -37.38 -27.63
N GLU A 344 11.20 -36.25 -26.90
CA GLU A 344 12.13 -35.92 -25.81
C GLU A 344 11.64 -36.38 -24.43
N ALA A 345 10.41 -36.90 -24.33
CA ALA A 345 9.78 -37.26 -23.06
C ALA A 345 10.53 -38.32 -22.26
N SER A 346 11.21 -39.24 -22.95
CA SER A 346 11.99 -40.34 -22.37
C SER A 346 13.51 -40.08 -22.43
N LEU A 347 13.98 -38.91 -22.87
CA LEU A 347 15.41 -38.62 -22.95
C LEU A 347 16.00 -38.35 -21.56
N ALA A 348 17.15 -38.96 -21.28
CA ALA A 348 17.93 -38.62 -20.10
C ALA A 348 18.48 -37.18 -20.20
N LYS A 349 18.81 -36.60 -19.05
CA LYS A 349 19.35 -35.25 -18.96
C LYS A 349 20.64 -35.12 -19.79
N LYS A 350 20.65 -34.17 -20.74
CA LYS A 350 21.74 -33.87 -21.71
C LYS A 350 21.88 -34.86 -22.87
N THR A 351 20.99 -35.83 -23.03
CA THR A 351 20.96 -36.66 -24.24
C THR A 351 20.51 -35.83 -25.43
N LYS A 352 21.21 -35.96 -26.56
CA LYS A 352 20.90 -35.21 -27.79
C LYS A 352 20.00 -36.05 -28.69
N ASN A 353 18.91 -35.47 -29.16
CA ASN A 353 18.07 -36.06 -30.20
C ASN A 353 18.62 -35.66 -31.60
N PRO A 354 19.14 -36.61 -32.40
CA PRO A 354 19.73 -36.31 -33.71
C PRO A 354 18.71 -35.80 -34.74
N SER A 355 17.42 -36.13 -34.57
CA SER A 355 16.31 -35.73 -35.46
C SER A 355 15.61 -34.44 -35.00
N SER A 356 16.01 -33.85 -33.86
CA SER A 356 15.34 -32.69 -33.25
C SER A 356 15.23 -31.49 -34.20
N MET A 357 16.31 -31.13 -34.88
CA MET A 357 16.33 -29.99 -35.80
C MET A 357 15.42 -30.23 -37.01
N GLU A 358 15.44 -31.44 -37.55
CA GLU A 358 14.66 -31.84 -38.71
C GLU A 358 13.16 -31.79 -38.42
N VAL A 359 12.74 -32.45 -37.33
CA VAL A 359 11.35 -32.46 -36.86
C VAL A 359 10.87 -31.06 -36.51
N THR A 360 11.73 -30.24 -35.89
CA THR A 360 11.40 -28.83 -35.59
C THR A 360 11.14 -28.03 -36.86
N ASN A 361 12.00 -28.16 -37.88
CA ASN A 361 11.84 -27.43 -39.13
C ASN A 361 10.54 -27.83 -39.85
N LEU A 362 10.24 -29.13 -39.92
CA LEU A 362 8.98 -29.61 -40.52
C LEU A 362 7.75 -29.18 -39.70
N PHE A 363 7.83 -29.22 -38.37
CA PHE A 363 6.75 -28.73 -37.49
C PHE A 363 6.45 -27.26 -37.71
N VAL A 364 7.50 -26.41 -37.76
CA VAL A 364 7.36 -24.97 -37.99
C VAL A 364 6.78 -24.69 -39.37
N THR A 365 7.24 -25.39 -40.41
CA THR A 365 6.66 -25.28 -41.76
C THR A 365 5.17 -25.67 -41.76
N ARG A 366 4.81 -26.79 -41.11
CA ARG A 366 3.41 -27.24 -40.96
C ARG A 366 2.55 -26.19 -40.25
N GLN A 367 2.99 -25.68 -39.10
CA GLN A 367 2.24 -24.67 -38.34
C GLN A 367 2.09 -23.35 -39.09
N THR A 368 3.14 -22.90 -39.78
CA THR A 368 3.12 -21.66 -40.57
C THR A 368 2.10 -21.76 -41.71
N ARG A 369 2.13 -22.87 -42.45
CA ARG A 369 1.20 -23.07 -43.58
C ARG A 369 -0.21 -23.38 -43.11
N GLN A 370 -0.40 -24.05 -41.99
CA GLN A 370 -1.71 -24.20 -41.37
C GLN A 370 -2.29 -22.84 -40.98
N ALA A 371 -1.48 -21.91 -40.45
CA ALA A 371 -1.93 -20.57 -40.06
C ALA A 371 -2.29 -19.67 -41.25
N TYR A 372 -1.48 -19.67 -42.31
CA TYR A 372 -1.70 -18.78 -43.48
C TYR A 372 -2.61 -19.38 -44.55
N GLU A 373 -2.50 -20.68 -44.79
CA GLU A 373 -3.18 -21.36 -45.90
C GLU A 373 -4.33 -22.25 -45.41
N GLY A 374 -4.46 -22.52 -44.10
CA GLY A 374 -5.51 -23.38 -43.54
C GLY A 374 -5.35 -24.87 -43.87
N ILE A 375 -4.16 -25.30 -44.29
CA ILE A 375 -3.90 -26.70 -44.70
C ILE A 375 -2.97 -27.42 -43.73
N ASN A 376 -3.25 -28.70 -43.48
CA ASN A 376 -2.26 -29.60 -42.86
C ASN A 376 -1.31 -30.10 -43.95
N THR A 377 -0.05 -29.67 -43.89
CA THR A 377 0.92 -29.95 -44.96
C THR A 377 1.61 -31.31 -44.82
N GLN A 378 1.38 -32.03 -43.74
CA GLN A 378 2.01 -33.33 -43.51
C GLN A 378 1.01 -34.46 -43.77
N VAL A 379 1.47 -35.48 -44.49
CA VAL A 379 0.79 -36.77 -44.64
C VAL A 379 1.59 -37.84 -43.87
N ASP A 380 0.92 -38.62 -43.01
CA ASP A 380 1.54 -39.76 -42.32
C ASP A 380 1.69 -40.93 -43.33
N PRO A 381 2.91 -41.44 -43.57
CA PRO A 381 3.15 -42.53 -44.50
C PRO A 381 2.35 -43.80 -44.19
N ARG A 382 2.07 -44.10 -42.92
CA ARG A 382 1.31 -45.30 -42.52
C ARG A 382 -0.14 -45.21 -42.96
N GLN A 383 -0.76 -44.05 -42.75
CA GLN A 383 -2.13 -43.79 -43.18
C GLN A 383 -2.20 -43.82 -44.71
N TRP A 384 -1.26 -43.16 -45.38
CA TRP A 384 -1.20 -43.12 -46.84
C TRP A 384 -1.03 -44.51 -47.48
N LEU A 385 -0.18 -45.37 -46.91
CA LEU A 385 -0.05 -46.76 -47.35
C LEU A 385 -1.33 -47.57 -47.11
N ALA A 386 -1.97 -47.41 -45.94
CA ALA A 386 -3.21 -48.10 -45.59
C ALA A 386 -4.39 -47.72 -46.50
N GLU A 387 -4.41 -46.49 -46.98
CA GLU A 387 -5.41 -45.98 -47.93
C GLU A 387 -5.14 -46.38 -49.39
N GLY A 388 -4.10 -47.17 -49.66
CA GLY A 388 -3.78 -47.65 -51.00
C GLY A 388 -2.99 -46.65 -51.85
N ARG A 389 -2.22 -45.77 -51.21
CA ARG A 389 -1.36 -44.76 -51.86
C ARG A 389 -2.12 -43.75 -52.74
N PRO A 390 -3.15 -43.06 -52.21
CA PRO A 390 -3.90 -42.07 -52.98
C PRO A 390 -3.01 -40.88 -53.39
N PRO A 391 -3.40 -40.09 -54.40
CA PRO A 391 -2.78 -38.80 -54.67
C PRO A 391 -2.78 -37.90 -53.43
N ILE A 392 -1.73 -37.10 -53.23
CA ILE A 392 -1.63 -36.16 -52.10
C ILE A 392 -1.90 -34.72 -52.55
N MET A 393 -2.33 -33.84 -51.64
CA MET A 393 -2.61 -32.46 -52.03
C MET A 393 -1.33 -31.72 -52.41
N GLU A 394 -1.38 -30.87 -53.43
CA GLU A 394 -0.26 -30.03 -53.82
C GLU A 394 0.29 -29.21 -52.64
N GLY A 395 1.63 -29.20 -52.52
CA GLY A 395 2.32 -28.56 -51.42
C GLY A 395 2.26 -29.32 -50.09
N THR A 396 1.68 -30.52 -50.02
CA THR A 396 1.87 -31.41 -48.86
C THR A 396 3.12 -32.28 -49.04
N PHE A 397 3.61 -32.86 -47.95
CA PHE A 397 4.75 -33.76 -47.95
C PHE A 397 4.46 -35.03 -47.16
N LEU A 398 5.02 -36.14 -47.62
CA LEU A 398 4.98 -37.44 -46.94
C LEU A 398 6.22 -37.54 -46.05
N TYR A 399 6.03 -37.63 -44.73
CA TYR A 399 7.16 -37.69 -43.79
C TYR A 399 6.86 -38.58 -42.59
N GLY A 400 7.75 -39.52 -42.32
CA GLY A 400 7.70 -40.42 -41.18
C GLY A 400 8.36 -41.76 -41.46
N VAL A 401 8.34 -42.64 -40.46
CA VAL A 401 8.91 -43.99 -40.53
C VAL A 401 7.79 -45.03 -40.42
N THR A 402 7.78 -46.02 -41.32
CA THR A 402 6.87 -47.18 -41.30
C THR A 402 7.61 -48.46 -40.98
N ASP A 403 6.85 -49.54 -40.73
CA ASP A 403 7.36 -50.90 -40.56
C ASP A 403 8.48 -51.01 -39.52
N ILE A 404 8.32 -50.25 -38.44
CA ILE A 404 9.31 -50.16 -37.37
C ILE A 404 9.34 -51.49 -36.63
N SER A 405 10.50 -52.11 -36.66
CA SER A 405 10.84 -53.27 -35.85
C SER A 405 11.95 -52.88 -34.87
N VAL A 406 11.78 -53.27 -33.61
CA VAL A 406 12.78 -53.02 -32.56
C VAL A 406 13.30 -54.35 -32.05
N SER A 407 14.62 -54.54 -32.10
CA SER A 407 15.29 -55.72 -31.58
C SER A 407 16.35 -55.33 -30.55
N ALA A 408 16.46 -56.11 -29.47
CA ALA A 408 17.53 -55.92 -28.50
C ALA A 408 18.85 -56.46 -29.07
N ILE A 409 19.90 -55.64 -29.04
CA ILE A 409 21.28 -56.06 -29.35
C ILE A 409 21.94 -56.62 -28.09
N ASP A 410 21.73 -55.94 -26.96
CA ASP A 410 22.16 -56.33 -25.61
C ASP A 410 21.14 -55.82 -24.57
N ASP A 411 21.46 -55.97 -23.27
CA ASP A 411 20.56 -55.62 -22.16
C ASP A 411 20.12 -54.14 -22.13
N LYS A 412 20.85 -53.25 -22.82
CA LYS A 412 20.65 -51.79 -22.78
C LYS A 412 20.52 -51.17 -24.17
N THR A 413 20.96 -51.86 -25.21
CA THR A 413 21.04 -51.34 -26.58
C THR A 413 19.97 -51.98 -27.46
N TYR A 414 19.17 -51.14 -28.09
CA TYR A 414 18.08 -51.55 -28.96
C TYR A 414 18.31 -51.00 -30.36
N ARG A 415 18.13 -51.83 -31.39
CA ARG A 415 18.18 -51.42 -32.79
C ARG A 415 16.76 -51.30 -33.32
N ALA A 416 16.43 -50.13 -33.82
CA ALA A 416 15.24 -49.91 -34.62
C ALA A 416 15.59 -50.01 -36.11
N GLN A 417 14.74 -50.69 -36.86
CA GLN A 417 14.79 -50.72 -38.31
C GLN A 417 13.40 -50.43 -38.88
N GLY A 418 13.31 -49.54 -39.86
CA GLY A 418 12.06 -49.18 -40.54
C GLY A 418 12.30 -48.52 -41.89
N ILE A 419 11.24 -48.10 -42.56
CA ILE A 419 11.30 -47.39 -43.84
C ILE A 419 11.00 -45.91 -43.60
N LEU A 420 11.99 -45.04 -43.80
CA LEU A 420 11.83 -43.59 -43.73
C LEU A 420 11.30 -43.06 -45.06
N TYR A 421 10.22 -42.30 -45.01
CA TYR A 421 9.68 -41.51 -46.11
C TYR A 421 10.02 -40.04 -45.85
N THR A 422 10.57 -39.36 -46.84
CA THR A 422 10.98 -37.96 -46.71
C THR A 422 10.84 -37.19 -48.03
N PRO A 423 10.49 -35.89 -47.99
CA PRO A 423 10.41 -35.05 -49.19
C PRO A 423 11.77 -34.54 -49.69
N TYR A 424 12.87 -34.83 -48.99
CA TYR A 424 14.23 -34.40 -49.38
C TYR A 424 15.22 -35.56 -49.39
N PRO A 425 16.22 -35.51 -50.28
CA PRO A 425 17.24 -36.55 -50.34
C PRO A 425 18.27 -36.40 -49.21
N TYR A 426 18.73 -37.53 -48.69
CA TYR A 426 19.88 -37.63 -47.77
C TYR A 426 21.21 -37.88 -48.50
N THR A 427 21.15 -38.12 -49.81
CA THR A 427 22.28 -38.41 -50.71
C THR A 427 22.30 -37.40 -51.86
N GLU A 428 23.47 -37.07 -52.41
CA GLU A 428 23.64 -36.00 -53.44
C GLU A 428 23.14 -36.39 -54.85
N GLU A 429 22.30 -37.42 -54.98
CA GLU A 429 21.77 -37.83 -56.29
C GLU A 429 20.67 -36.87 -56.76
N VAL A 430 21.00 -36.07 -57.77
CA VAL A 430 20.02 -35.24 -58.49
C VAL A 430 19.22 -36.15 -59.41
N VAL A 431 17.94 -36.37 -59.08
CA VAL A 431 17.04 -37.18 -59.89
C VAL A 431 15.97 -36.27 -60.51
N GLU A 432 16.06 -36.06 -61.82
CA GLU A 432 14.97 -35.49 -62.61
C GLU A 432 13.87 -36.55 -62.76
N ILE A 433 12.71 -36.32 -62.15
CA ILE A 433 11.53 -37.16 -62.36
C ILE A 433 10.85 -36.70 -63.63
N ASP A 434 11.03 -37.46 -64.72
CA ASP A 434 10.32 -37.25 -65.97
C ASP A 434 8.90 -37.87 -65.83
N SER A 435 7.94 -37.10 -65.31
CA SER A 435 6.55 -37.55 -65.15
C SER A 435 5.56 -36.61 -65.86
N PRO A 436 4.66 -37.13 -66.72
CA PRO A 436 3.65 -36.35 -67.42
C PRO A 436 2.47 -35.90 -66.51
N VAL A 437 2.48 -36.27 -65.23
CA VAL A 437 1.47 -35.96 -64.21
C VAL A 437 2.12 -35.07 -63.15
N GLN A 438 1.43 -34.06 -62.63
CA GLN A 438 1.89 -33.32 -61.44
C GLN A 438 2.10 -34.33 -60.31
N ALA A 439 3.36 -34.57 -59.95
CA ALA A 439 3.77 -35.54 -58.95
C ALA A 439 4.91 -34.96 -58.10
N VAL A 440 4.99 -35.40 -56.84
CA VAL A 440 6.05 -35.03 -55.91
C VAL A 440 6.97 -36.24 -55.70
N ALA A 441 8.27 -35.99 -55.74
CA ALA A 441 9.30 -36.96 -55.40
C ALA A 441 9.27 -37.27 -53.90
N ILE A 442 9.04 -38.52 -53.54
CA ILE A 442 9.24 -39.00 -52.17
C ILE A 442 10.41 -39.98 -52.16
N PHE A 443 11.41 -39.68 -51.34
CA PHE A 443 12.58 -40.53 -51.16
C PHE A 443 12.31 -41.51 -50.03
N THR A 444 12.62 -42.77 -50.27
CA THR A 444 12.51 -43.82 -49.25
C THR A 444 13.89 -44.38 -48.89
N TYR A 445 14.10 -44.58 -47.60
CA TYR A 445 15.35 -45.10 -47.06
C TYR A 445 15.08 -46.22 -46.07
N LEU A 446 15.91 -47.28 -46.10
CA LEU A 446 16.01 -48.21 -44.99
C LEU A 446 16.74 -47.50 -43.86
N LEU A 447 16.00 -47.20 -42.79
CA LEU A 447 16.49 -46.53 -41.60
C LEU A 447 16.95 -47.58 -40.60
N LYS A 448 18.18 -47.47 -40.11
CA LYS A 448 18.71 -48.20 -38.96
C LYS A 448 19.19 -47.20 -37.91
N GLN A 449 18.72 -47.35 -36.68
CA GLN A 449 19.10 -46.46 -35.59
C GLN A 449 19.19 -47.23 -34.28
N GLU A 450 20.19 -46.88 -33.46
CA GLU A 450 20.43 -47.55 -32.18
C GLU A 450 20.15 -46.60 -31.01
N PHE A 451 19.52 -47.15 -29.99
CA PHE A 451 19.12 -46.47 -28.78
C PHE A 451 19.74 -47.19 -27.59
N THR A 452 20.42 -46.44 -26.73
CA THR A 452 20.84 -46.93 -25.41
C THR A 452 19.81 -46.47 -24.38
N ILE A 453 19.20 -47.41 -23.67
CA ILE A 453 18.15 -47.16 -22.69
C ILE A 453 18.60 -47.73 -21.34
N GLU A 454 18.54 -46.90 -20.30
CA GLU A 454 18.93 -47.28 -18.95
C GLU A 454 17.86 -46.87 -17.93
N MET A 455 17.82 -47.56 -16.79
CA MET A 455 16.99 -47.14 -15.67
C MET A 455 17.55 -45.85 -15.06
N GLY A 456 16.81 -44.76 -15.16
CA GLY A 456 17.18 -43.48 -14.56
C GLY A 456 17.15 -43.52 -13.04
N SER A 457 17.80 -42.56 -12.39
CA SER A 457 17.85 -42.46 -10.92
C SER A 457 16.49 -42.25 -10.24
N LYS A 458 15.45 -41.96 -11.02
CA LYS A 458 14.08 -41.74 -10.57
C LYS A 458 13.15 -42.95 -10.75
N GLY A 459 13.69 -44.08 -11.25
CA GLY A 459 12.97 -45.36 -11.30
C GLY A 459 12.14 -45.59 -12.57
N TRP A 460 12.43 -44.87 -13.66
CA TRP A 460 11.88 -45.15 -15.00
C TRP A 460 13.00 -45.24 -16.03
N TYR A 461 12.72 -45.91 -17.15
CA TYR A 461 13.67 -46.04 -18.26
C TYR A 461 13.82 -44.71 -19.02
N GLU A 462 15.07 -44.34 -19.31
CA GLU A 462 15.44 -43.15 -20.07
C GLU A 462 16.38 -43.53 -21.22
N ILE A 463 16.19 -42.90 -22.38
CA ILE A 463 17.13 -42.96 -23.51
C ILE A 463 18.35 -42.13 -23.16
N THR A 464 19.48 -42.77 -22.94
CA THR A 464 20.75 -42.12 -22.59
C THR A 464 21.58 -41.77 -23.82
N ASN A 465 21.40 -42.49 -24.92
CA ASN A 465 22.07 -42.22 -26.20
C ASN A 465 21.19 -42.61 -27.38
N ILE A 466 21.26 -41.83 -28.46
CA ILE A 466 20.66 -42.11 -29.76
C ILE A 466 21.78 -41.94 -30.80
N THR A 467 22.08 -42.99 -31.56
CA THR A 467 23.05 -42.88 -32.66
C THR A 467 22.46 -42.07 -33.82
N ARG A 468 23.33 -41.51 -34.66
CA ARG A 468 22.86 -40.92 -35.92
C ARG A 468 22.24 -42.02 -36.78
N SER A 469 21.08 -41.71 -37.35
CA SER A 469 20.40 -42.57 -38.31
C SER A 469 21.33 -42.99 -39.44
N GLN A 470 21.48 -44.30 -39.64
CA GLN A 470 22.06 -44.87 -40.85
C GLN A 470 20.93 -45.07 -41.85
N VAL A 471 21.07 -44.47 -43.03
CA VAL A 471 20.06 -44.54 -44.08
C VAL A 471 20.67 -45.17 -45.34
N GLU A 472 20.03 -46.21 -45.84
CA GLU A 472 20.37 -46.85 -47.12
C GLU A 472 19.25 -46.54 -48.12
N PRO A 473 19.53 -45.94 -49.30
CA PRO A 473 18.51 -45.64 -50.30
C PRO A 473 17.74 -46.90 -50.72
N LEU A 474 16.41 -46.80 -50.82
CA LEU A 474 15.56 -47.88 -51.33
C LEU A 474 15.01 -47.53 -52.71
N GLU A 475 14.07 -46.60 -52.77
CA GLU A 475 13.43 -46.16 -54.01
C GLU A 475 13.01 -44.68 -53.94
N ILE A 476 12.82 -44.08 -55.12
CA ILE A 476 12.18 -42.76 -55.27
C ILE A 476 10.79 -43.00 -55.85
N ILE A 477 9.77 -42.59 -55.12
CA ILE A 477 8.37 -42.77 -55.49
C ILE A 477 7.86 -41.44 -56.03
N ALA A 478 7.35 -41.44 -57.27
CA ALA A 478 6.58 -40.32 -57.80
C ALA A 478 5.13 -40.43 -57.29
N VAL A 479 4.76 -39.55 -56.34
CA VAL A 479 3.41 -39.54 -55.77
C VAL A 479 2.55 -38.51 -56.51
N PRO A 480 1.47 -38.91 -57.21
CA PRO A 480 0.60 -37.97 -57.91
C PRO A 480 0.02 -36.92 -56.95
N THR A 481 -0.19 -35.70 -57.44
CA THR A 481 -0.79 -34.62 -56.66
C THR A 481 -2.10 -34.12 -57.22
N TYR A 482 -2.94 -33.53 -56.35
CA TYR A 482 -4.17 -32.84 -56.74
C TYR A 482 -4.21 -31.39 -56.22
N PRO A 483 -4.82 -30.46 -56.96
CA PRO A 483 -4.87 -29.05 -56.57
C PRO A 483 -5.82 -28.82 -55.39
N LYS A 484 -5.55 -27.76 -54.63
CA LYS A 484 -6.35 -27.34 -53.47
C LYS A 484 -7.78 -26.98 -53.88
N GLY A 485 -8.75 -27.84 -53.55
CA GLY A 485 -10.18 -27.67 -53.86
C GLY A 485 -10.76 -28.61 -54.94
N GLY A 486 -9.97 -29.55 -55.47
CA GLY A 486 -10.45 -30.53 -56.46
C GLY A 486 -11.01 -31.83 -55.86
N GLN A 487 -12.11 -32.34 -56.41
CA GLN A 487 -12.61 -33.70 -56.15
C GLN A 487 -11.67 -34.74 -56.79
N THR A 488 -11.32 -35.78 -56.05
CA THR A 488 -10.58 -36.95 -56.55
C THR A 488 -11.43 -37.67 -57.62
N ILE A 489 -11.04 -37.59 -58.89
CA ILE A 489 -11.60 -38.47 -59.92
C ILE A 489 -10.86 -39.80 -59.81
N LEU A 490 -11.45 -40.77 -59.09
CA LEU A 490 -11.05 -42.17 -59.15
C LEU A 490 -11.53 -42.73 -60.51
N SER A 491 -10.61 -42.97 -61.44
CA SER A 491 -10.87 -43.82 -62.60
C SER A 491 -10.55 -45.27 -62.25
N GLN A 492 -11.47 -46.16 -62.65
CA GLN A 492 -11.52 -47.61 -62.44
C GLN A 492 -10.25 -48.39 -62.78
#